data_AF-A0AAN0YGF0-F1
#
_entry.id   AF-A0AAN0YGF0-F1
#
_cell.length_a   1.000
_cell.length_b   1.000
_cell.length_c   1.000
_cell.angle_alpha   90.00
_cell.angle_beta   90.00
_cell.angle_gamma   90.00
#
_symmetry.space_group_name_H-M   'P 1'
#
loop_
_entity.id
_entity.type
_entity.pdbx_description
1 polymer ?
#
loop_
_entity_poly.entity_id
_entity_poly.type
_entity_poly.pdbx_seq_one_letter_code
_entity_poly.pdbx_strand_id
1 'polypeptide(L)'
;MYTFTDESAQFGQELSHQFAIESAGARYSEVQQFRALMSAFGKISPRFLVEEYHGQKHQVYFNGSGSWGRSPARCELCDVVILAYSYTSGFRARVTFLQAKRSTEFHAGVCRSFPSEADELSFKANLEQWDLLSRRPEVLPVPPLIAQPHILQAAILPSVGSFGVFHRGSCKDVGFFYASADQLQPVAQGKTKFGRLKLPAASPLTRTVGGYKERLYCCCLPLFGAALYELEIGTPIEPASDHIARGPGKSSLWAWVRGLLRFYVEHSIQRSDTLQEILNGLVDDEQEETEFFESAPSLLVVKSNVDAGENGF
;
A
#
# COMPACT_ATOMS: atom_id res chain seq x y z
N MET A 1 15.18 -17.06 8.80
CA MET A 1 15.55 -15.83 9.53
C MET A 1 15.58 -14.72 8.50
N TYR A 2 14.71 -13.71 8.60
CA TYR A 2 14.72 -12.59 7.65
C TYR A 2 15.86 -11.66 7.99
N THR A 3 16.75 -11.42 7.04
CA THR A 3 17.78 -10.41 7.14
C THR A 3 17.40 -9.29 6.17
N PHE A 4 16.94 -8.18 6.73
CA PHE A 4 16.93 -6.91 6.03
C PHE A 4 18.38 -6.48 5.81
N THR A 5 18.65 -5.76 4.73
CA THR A 5 19.92 -5.04 4.61
C THR A 5 20.02 -4.02 5.75
N ASP A 6 21.25 -3.59 6.06
CA ASP A 6 21.47 -2.57 7.09
C ASP A 6 20.73 -1.26 6.75
N GLU A 7 20.63 -0.90 5.46
CA GLU A 7 19.95 0.32 5.01
C GLU A 7 18.43 0.23 5.16
N SER A 8 17.79 -0.88 4.75
CA SER A 8 16.35 -1.03 4.92
C SER A 8 15.95 -1.15 6.40
N ALA A 9 16.78 -1.78 7.22
CA ALA A 9 16.60 -1.80 8.67
C ALA A 9 16.69 -0.37 9.27
N GLN A 10 17.65 0.44 8.83
CA GLN A 10 17.76 1.84 9.24
C GLN A 10 16.57 2.67 8.79
N PHE A 11 16.08 2.49 7.56
CA PHE A 11 14.87 3.15 7.05
C PHE A 11 13.68 2.87 7.97
N GLY A 12 13.43 1.59 8.26
CA GLY A 12 12.33 1.17 9.13
C GLY A 12 12.45 1.73 10.56
N GLN A 13 13.64 1.69 11.14
CA GLN A 13 13.89 2.22 12.49
C GLN A 13 13.67 3.73 12.56
N GLU A 14 14.17 4.48 11.58
CA GLU A 14 14.00 5.93 11.55
C GLU A 14 12.53 6.31 11.34
N LEU A 15 11.81 5.62 10.43
CA LEU A 15 10.37 5.82 10.25
C LEU A 15 9.61 5.58 11.56
N SER A 16 9.93 4.51 12.27
CA SER A 16 9.29 4.19 13.55
C SER A 16 9.59 5.24 14.62
N HIS A 17 10.82 5.76 14.66
CA HIS A 17 11.22 6.79 15.61
C HIS A 17 10.45 8.09 15.36
N GLN A 18 10.42 8.57 14.11
CA GLN A 18 9.69 9.79 13.75
C GLN A 18 8.19 9.62 13.98
N PHE A 19 7.61 8.46 13.65
CA PHE A 19 6.19 8.20 13.93
C PHE A 19 5.88 8.26 15.43
N ALA A 20 6.74 7.73 16.29
CA ALA A 20 6.53 7.80 17.74
C ALA A 20 6.48 9.25 18.23
N ILE A 21 7.32 10.14 17.68
CA ILE A 21 7.32 11.58 17.98
C ILE A 21 6.02 12.23 17.49
N GLU A 22 5.67 12.04 16.23
CA GLU A 22 4.51 12.68 15.58
C GLU A 22 3.16 12.18 16.16
N SER A 23 3.10 10.91 16.58
CA SER A 23 1.87 10.31 17.13
C SER A 23 1.65 10.63 18.62
N ALA A 24 2.70 10.89 19.41
CA ALA A 24 2.60 11.14 20.85
C ALA A 24 1.72 12.35 21.21
N GLY A 25 1.81 13.42 20.42
CA GLY A 25 0.99 14.63 20.59
C GLY A 25 -0.38 14.56 19.90
N ALA A 26 -0.61 13.55 19.07
CA ALA A 26 -1.80 13.47 18.24
C ALA A 26 -2.98 12.82 18.98
N ARG A 27 -4.20 13.29 18.71
CA ARG A 27 -5.41 12.60 19.17
C ARG A 27 -5.42 11.19 18.57
N TYR A 28 -5.76 10.19 19.38
CA TYR A 28 -5.87 8.80 18.92
C TYR A 28 -7.12 8.55 18.06
N SER A 29 -7.10 9.03 16.81
CA SER A 29 -8.10 8.85 15.76
C SER A 29 -7.44 8.43 14.45
N GLU A 30 -8.18 7.72 13.59
CA GLU A 30 -7.68 7.20 12.30
C GLU A 30 -6.98 8.28 11.46
N VAL A 31 -7.65 9.42 11.25
CA VAL A 31 -7.11 10.54 10.46
C VAL A 31 -5.83 11.13 11.07
N GLN A 32 -5.78 11.28 12.40
CA GLN A 32 -4.63 11.91 13.05
C GLN A 32 -3.41 10.98 13.09
N GLN A 33 -3.63 9.68 13.30
CA GLN A 33 -2.54 8.70 13.24
C GLN A 33 -2.04 8.51 11.81
N PHE A 34 -2.93 8.54 10.82
CA PHE A 34 -2.53 8.53 9.42
C PHE A 34 -1.70 9.77 9.06
N ARG A 35 -2.11 10.98 9.50
CA ARG A 35 -1.32 12.21 9.31
C ARG A 35 0.03 12.16 10.02
N ALA A 36 0.10 11.57 11.20
CA ALA A 36 1.37 11.36 11.92
C ALA A 36 2.30 10.40 11.15
N LEU A 37 1.76 9.35 10.54
CA LEU A 37 2.53 8.45 9.68
C LEU A 37 3.06 9.15 8.43
N MET A 38 2.21 9.92 7.75
CA MET A 38 2.60 10.74 6.60
C MET A 38 3.71 11.73 7.03
N SER A 39 3.48 12.54 8.06
CA SER A 39 4.50 13.45 8.63
C SER A 39 5.83 12.75 8.93
N ALA A 40 5.79 11.53 9.49
CA ALA A 40 6.99 10.75 9.76
C ALA A 40 7.78 10.41 8.48
N PHE A 41 7.10 10.06 7.38
CA PHE A 41 7.76 9.89 6.08
C PHE A 41 8.45 11.17 5.60
N GLY A 42 7.79 12.32 5.74
CA GLY A 42 8.38 13.62 5.40
C GLY A 42 9.58 13.98 6.26
N LYS A 43 9.60 13.58 7.54
CA LYS A 43 10.74 13.80 8.46
C LYS A 43 11.96 12.96 8.13
N ILE A 44 11.79 11.79 7.50
CA ILE A 44 12.92 10.95 7.09
C ILE A 44 13.48 11.33 5.71
N SER A 45 12.78 12.20 4.96
CA SER A 45 13.19 12.68 3.63
C SER A 45 14.61 13.26 3.53
N PRO A 46 15.21 13.89 4.58
CA PRO A 46 16.59 14.37 4.49
C PRO A 46 17.64 13.26 4.44
N ARG A 47 17.28 12.02 4.83
CA ARG A 47 18.17 10.85 4.88
C ARG A 47 17.83 9.80 3.83
N PHE A 48 16.56 9.73 3.45
CA PHE A 48 16.06 8.78 2.47
C PHE A 48 15.21 9.54 1.47
N LEU A 49 15.30 9.22 0.18
CA LEU A 49 14.47 9.91 -0.81
C LEU A 49 13.02 9.40 -0.68
N VAL A 50 12.21 10.25 -0.06
CA VAL A 50 10.79 10.02 0.22
C VAL A 50 10.05 11.31 -0.10
N GLU A 51 8.98 11.21 -0.89
CA GLU A 51 8.17 12.36 -1.27
C GLU A 51 6.69 12.08 -1.02
N GLU A 52 5.99 13.08 -0.51
CA GLU A 52 4.58 13.01 -0.18
C GLU A 52 3.79 13.99 -1.03
N TYR A 53 2.69 13.49 -1.58
CA TYR A 53 1.78 14.24 -2.41
C TYR A 53 0.38 14.12 -1.85
N HIS A 54 -0.19 15.26 -1.45
CA HIS A 54 -1.56 15.29 -0.95
C HIS A 54 -2.55 15.23 -2.11
N GLY A 55 -3.58 14.39 -1.96
CA GLY A 55 -4.61 14.20 -2.96
C GLY A 55 -6.02 14.30 -2.38
N GLN A 56 -6.99 13.90 -3.20
CA GLN A 56 -8.40 13.84 -2.83
C GLN A 56 -8.84 12.40 -2.56
N LYS A 57 -10.03 12.24 -1.98
CA LYS A 57 -10.64 10.93 -1.78
C LYS A 57 -11.36 10.51 -3.06
N HIS A 58 -10.97 9.38 -3.62
CA HIS A 58 -11.62 8.83 -4.81
C HIS A 58 -12.48 7.64 -4.45
N GLN A 59 -13.64 7.53 -5.11
CA GLN A 59 -14.61 6.48 -4.84
C GLN A 59 -14.81 5.60 -6.06
N VAL A 60 -15.23 4.36 -5.79
CA VAL A 60 -15.56 3.38 -6.81
C VAL A 60 -16.88 2.70 -6.47
N TYR A 61 -17.61 2.28 -7.50
CA TYR A 61 -18.64 1.25 -7.39
C TYR A 61 -18.08 -0.10 -7.81
N PHE A 62 -18.55 -1.18 -7.20
CA PHE A 62 -18.22 -2.54 -7.62
C PHE A 62 -19.29 -3.53 -7.15
N ASN A 63 -19.28 -4.73 -7.73
CA ASN A 63 -20.16 -5.81 -7.31
C ASN A 63 -19.59 -6.46 -6.03
N GLY A 64 -20.15 -6.08 -4.88
CA GLY A 64 -19.84 -6.66 -3.58
C GLY A 64 -20.32 -8.11 -3.51
N SER A 65 -19.51 -9.00 -2.90
CA SER A 65 -19.84 -10.44 -2.79
C SER A 65 -20.35 -10.84 -1.41
N GLY A 66 -20.41 -9.89 -0.47
CA GLY A 66 -20.76 -10.12 0.92
C GLY A 66 -22.21 -9.82 1.28
N SER A 67 -22.76 -10.55 2.26
CA SER A 67 -24.07 -10.26 2.86
C SER A 67 -24.09 -9.01 3.76
N TRP A 68 -22.91 -8.43 4.03
CA TRP A 68 -22.69 -7.31 4.93
C TRP A 68 -22.82 -5.95 4.24
N GLY A 69 -22.69 -5.88 2.92
CA GLY A 69 -22.63 -4.64 2.16
C GLY A 69 -23.82 -4.46 1.21
N ARG A 70 -23.81 -3.33 0.51
CA ARG A 70 -24.68 -3.13 -0.65
C ARG A 70 -24.11 -3.87 -1.85
N SER A 71 -24.97 -4.22 -2.79
CA SER A 71 -24.57 -4.61 -4.15
C SER A 71 -25.45 -3.85 -5.14
N PRO A 72 -24.88 -2.90 -5.93
CA PRO A 72 -23.47 -2.51 -5.96
C PRO A 72 -23.00 -1.81 -4.68
N ALA A 73 -21.77 -2.11 -4.26
CA ALA A 73 -21.09 -1.45 -3.15
C ALA A 73 -20.49 -0.13 -3.64
N ARG A 74 -20.32 0.85 -2.73
CA ARG A 74 -19.63 2.11 -3.00
C ARG A 74 -18.74 2.47 -1.83
N CYS A 75 -17.43 2.54 -2.05
CA CYS A 75 -16.47 2.95 -1.05
C CYS A 75 -15.31 3.76 -1.66
N GLU A 76 -14.40 4.19 -0.80
CA GLU A 76 -13.16 4.85 -1.19
C GLU A 76 -12.20 3.82 -1.83
N LEU A 77 -11.33 4.24 -2.75
CA LEU A 77 -10.35 3.33 -3.33
C LEU A 77 -9.25 2.98 -2.31
N CYS A 78 -8.65 4.00 -1.71
CA CYS A 78 -7.67 3.90 -0.63
C CYS A 78 -7.50 5.26 0.06
N ASP A 79 -6.83 5.29 1.22
CA ASP A 79 -6.40 6.54 1.83
C ASP A 79 -5.11 7.08 1.19
N VAL A 80 -4.22 6.18 0.73
CA VAL A 80 -2.95 6.52 0.07
C VAL A 80 -2.51 5.45 -0.91
N VAL A 81 -1.96 5.89 -2.04
CA VAL A 81 -1.17 5.06 -2.95
C VAL A 81 0.29 5.14 -2.52
N ILE A 82 0.93 4.00 -2.30
CA ILE A 82 2.37 3.95 -2.00
C ILE A 82 3.07 3.37 -3.21
N LEU A 83 4.02 4.13 -3.76
CA LEU A 83 4.91 3.73 -4.83
C LEU A 83 6.33 3.61 -4.28
N ALA A 84 6.89 2.41 -4.31
CA ALA A 84 8.30 2.19 -3.98
C ALA A 84 9.07 1.79 -5.25
N TYR A 85 10.27 2.34 -5.46
CA TYR A 85 11.08 2.00 -6.65
C TYR A 85 12.57 1.92 -6.35
N SER A 86 13.33 1.24 -7.20
CA SER A 86 14.79 1.11 -7.15
C SER A 86 15.37 1.13 -8.57
N TYR A 87 16.61 1.57 -8.69
CA TYR A 87 17.43 1.47 -9.90
C TYR A 87 18.66 0.57 -9.74
N THR A 88 18.88 -0.01 -8.55
CA THR A 88 20.13 -0.68 -8.20
C THR A 88 20.46 -1.87 -9.10
N SER A 89 19.45 -2.66 -9.49
CA SER A 89 19.56 -3.72 -10.51
C SER A 89 18.55 -3.49 -11.63
N GLY A 90 18.60 -2.30 -12.23
CA GLY A 90 17.60 -1.85 -13.21
C GLY A 90 16.34 -1.31 -12.55
N PHE A 91 15.49 -0.66 -13.35
CA PHE A 91 14.27 -0.03 -12.85
C PHE A 91 13.28 -1.09 -12.38
N ARG A 92 12.93 -1.01 -11.10
CA ARG A 92 11.91 -1.85 -10.46
C ARG A 92 11.02 -0.95 -9.64
N ALA A 93 9.70 -1.07 -9.81
CA ALA A 93 8.73 -0.30 -9.05
C ALA A 93 7.60 -1.20 -8.55
N ARG A 94 7.04 -0.86 -7.39
CA ARG A 94 5.87 -1.51 -6.79
C ARG A 94 4.86 -0.49 -6.33
N VAL A 95 3.58 -0.87 -6.44
CA VAL A 95 2.45 -0.05 -5.98
C VAL A 95 1.51 -0.81 -5.07
N THR A 96 1.03 -0.14 -4.03
CA THR A 96 -0.07 -0.60 -3.17
C THR A 96 -1.05 0.53 -2.87
N PHE A 97 -2.33 0.17 -2.78
CA PHE A 97 -3.45 0.97 -2.37
C PHE A 97 -3.72 0.64 -0.91
N LEU A 98 -3.25 1.52 -0.01
CA LEU A 98 -3.31 1.30 1.42
C LEU A 98 -4.51 2.00 2.05
N GLN A 99 -5.30 1.24 2.79
CA GLN A 99 -6.33 1.77 3.68
C GLN A 99 -5.78 1.88 5.10
N ALA A 100 -5.77 3.10 5.65
CA ALA A 100 -5.43 3.33 7.04
C ALA A 100 -6.62 3.01 7.94
N LYS A 101 -6.40 2.31 9.05
CA LYS A 101 -7.43 1.95 10.02
C LYS A 101 -6.93 2.17 11.43
N ARG A 102 -7.86 2.51 12.34
CA ARG A 102 -7.58 2.53 13.77
C ARG A 102 -8.26 1.38 14.48
N SER A 103 -7.49 0.56 15.18
CA SER A 103 -7.98 -0.39 16.15
C SER A 103 -8.23 0.27 17.51
N THR A 104 -9.37 -0.03 18.11
CA THR A 104 -9.64 0.26 19.53
C THR A 104 -9.26 -0.89 20.44
N GLU A 105 -8.83 -2.02 19.86
CA GLU A 105 -8.43 -3.20 20.59
C GLU A 105 -7.00 -3.06 21.09
N PHE A 106 -6.74 -3.63 22.26
CA PHE A 106 -5.40 -3.67 22.81
C PHE A 106 -4.71 -4.92 22.27
N HIS A 107 -3.69 -4.74 21.45
CA HIS A 107 -2.90 -5.85 20.92
C HIS A 107 -1.65 -5.99 21.78
N ALA A 108 -1.74 -6.86 22.79
CA ALA A 108 -0.64 -7.12 23.70
C ALA A 108 0.41 -7.99 23.01
N GLY A 109 1.65 -7.52 22.96
CA GLY A 109 2.77 -8.37 22.58
C GLY A 109 2.95 -8.64 21.10
N VAL A 110 2.33 -7.83 20.25
CA VAL A 110 2.64 -7.77 18.82
C VAL A 110 4.15 -7.62 18.66
N CYS A 111 4.77 -8.44 17.83
CA CYS A 111 6.21 -8.37 17.55
C CYS A 111 7.13 -8.68 18.75
N ARG A 112 6.66 -9.40 19.79
CA ARG A 112 7.50 -9.78 20.97
C ARG A 112 8.64 -10.74 20.65
N SER A 113 8.50 -11.51 19.58
CA SER A 113 9.54 -12.37 19.03
C SER A 113 9.60 -12.11 17.53
N PHE A 114 10.75 -12.37 16.89
CA PHE A 114 10.83 -12.33 15.42
C PHE A 114 9.81 -13.33 14.88
N PRO A 115 8.68 -12.86 14.30
CA PRO A 115 7.64 -13.79 13.93
C PRO A 115 8.18 -14.66 12.79
N SER A 116 7.92 -15.96 12.86
CA SER A 116 7.85 -16.81 11.67
C SER A 116 6.47 -16.71 11.01
N GLU A 117 5.48 -16.22 11.78
CA GLU A 117 4.05 -16.30 11.52
C GLU A 117 3.33 -15.09 12.14
N ALA A 118 2.18 -14.71 11.57
CA ALA A 118 1.42 -13.60 12.10
C ALA A 118 0.74 -13.89 13.45
N ASP A 119 0.71 -12.87 14.32
CA ASP A 119 -0.13 -12.85 15.52
C ASP A 119 -1.62 -12.81 15.13
N GLU A 120 -2.49 -13.44 15.93
CA GLU A 120 -3.93 -13.25 15.76
C GLU A 120 -4.31 -11.82 16.16
N LEU A 121 -4.69 -11.02 15.17
CA LEU A 121 -5.03 -9.62 15.36
C LEU A 121 -6.41 -9.34 14.78
N SER A 122 -7.23 -8.60 15.52
CA SER A 122 -8.51 -8.10 15.02
C SER A 122 -8.64 -6.60 15.10
N PHE A 123 -9.45 -6.03 14.19
CA PHE A 123 -9.78 -4.62 14.19
C PHE A 123 -11.11 -4.39 13.48
N LYS A 124 -11.75 -3.26 13.80
CA LYS A 124 -12.99 -2.85 13.12
C LYS A 124 -12.64 -2.21 11.78
N ALA A 125 -13.39 -2.56 10.74
CA ALA A 125 -13.21 -2.02 9.40
C ALA A 125 -14.55 -1.93 8.65
N ASN A 126 -14.51 -1.22 7.51
CA ASN A 126 -15.55 -1.31 6.51
C ASN A 126 -15.31 -2.59 5.68
N LEU A 127 -16.24 -3.53 5.74
CA LEU A 127 -16.19 -4.80 5.02
C LEU A 127 -16.41 -4.62 3.52
N GLU A 128 -17.08 -3.55 3.05
CA GLU A 128 -17.09 -3.20 1.61
C GLU A 128 -15.66 -2.81 1.16
N GLN A 129 -14.92 -2.06 1.98
CA GLN A 129 -13.53 -1.68 1.67
C GLN A 129 -12.60 -2.90 1.62
N TRP A 130 -12.74 -3.80 2.59
CA TRP A 130 -11.98 -5.05 2.59
C TRP A 130 -12.34 -5.92 1.39
N ASP A 131 -13.61 -6.02 1.03
CA ASP A 131 -14.08 -6.80 -0.11
C ASP A 131 -13.47 -6.29 -1.43
N LEU A 132 -13.42 -4.97 -1.61
CA LEU A 132 -12.75 -4.32 -2.74
C LEU A 132 -11.25 -4.68 -2.79
N LEU A 133 -10.51 -4.43 -1.70
CA LEU A 133 -9.05 -4.59 -1.68
C LEU A 133 -8.59 -6.05 -1.68
N SER A 134 -9.37 -6.96 -1.10
CA SER A 134 -9.02 -8.39 -1.02
C SER A 134 -9.34 -9.14 -2.31
N ARG A 135 -10.55 -8.96 -2.87
CA ARG A 135 -10.97 -9.67 -4.09
C ARG A 135 -10.55 -8.98 -5.37
N ARG A 136 -10.33 -7.66 -5.32
CA ARG A 136 -9.91 -6.84 -6.48
C ARG A 136 -10.88 -7.00 -7.68
N PRO A 137 -12.19 -6.81 -7.48
CA PRO A 137 -13.15 -6.88 -8.58
C PRO A 137 -12.94 -5.75 -9.58
N GLU A 138 -13.59 -5.86 -10.73
CA GLU A 138 -13.79 -4.71 -11.60
C GLU A 138 -14.51 -3.58 -10.85
N VAL A 139 -14.07 -2.36 -11.11
CA VAL A 139 -14.59 -1.14 -10.51
C VAL A 139 -15.18 -0.22 -11.56
N LEU A 140 -16.20 0.53 -11.18
CA LEU A 140 -16.65 1.70 -11.93
C LEU A 140 -16.15 2.94 -11.17
N PRO A 141 -15.20 3.72 -11.73
CA PRO A 141 -14.71 4.92 -11.08
C PRO A 141 -15.83 5.96 -10.92
N VAL A 142 -15.83 6.66 -9.80
CA VAL A 142 -16.71 7.82 -9.57
C VAL A 142 -15.91 9.08 -9.85
N PRO A 143 -16.38 9.98 -10.74
CA PRO A 143 -15.71 11.26 -10.97
C PRO A 143 -15.43 11.98 -9.65
N PRO A 144 -14.24 12.59 -9.49
CA PRO A 144 -13.23 12.85 -10.52
C PRO A 144 -12.21 11.71 -10.75
N LEU A 145 -12.43 10.50 -10.22
CA LEU A 145 -11.52 9.37 -10.49
C LEU A 145 -11.61 9.00 -11.97
N ILE A 146 -10.44 8.94 -12.61
CA ILE A 146 -10.28 8.35 -13.94
C ILE A 146 -9.39 7.14 -13.74
N ALA A 147 -9.93 5.98 -14.11
CA ALA A 147 -9.28 4.68 -13.97
C ALA A 147 -10.01 3.66 -14.84
N GLN A 148 -9.26 2.77 -15.49
CA GLN A 148 -9.85 1.59 -16.12
C GLN A 148 -10.55 0.68 -15.09
N PRO A 149 -11.60 -0.05 -15.48
CA PRO A 149 -12.31 -0.93 -14.56
C PRO A 149 -11.46 -1.99 -13.87
N HIS A 150 -10.36 -2.41 -14.50
CA HIS A 150 -9.50 -3.48 -14.03
C HIS A 150 -8.30 -3.02 -13.17
N ILE A 151 -8.25 -1.75 -12.74
CA ILE A 151 -7.10 -1.15 -12.04
C ILE A 151 -6.52 -2.02 -10.90
N LEU A 152 -7.37 -2.63 -10.06
CA LEU A 152 -6.94 -3.55 -9.00
C LEU A 152 -6.79 -5.00 -9.49
N GLN A 153 -7.65 -5.42 -10.42
CA GLN A 153 -7.70 -6.79 -10.94
C GLN A 153 -6.46 -7.13 -11.78
N ALA A 154 -5.89 -6.14 -12.47
CA ALA A 154 -4.70 -6.27 -13.32
C ALA A 154 -3.41 -6.54 -12.53
N ALA A 155 -3.42 -6.33 -11.22
CA ALA A 155 -2.26 -6.54 -10.36
C ALA A 155 -1.84 -8.00 -10.27
N ILE A 156 -0.54 -8.24 -10.42
CA ILE A 156 0.09 -9.56 -10.28
C ILE A 156 0.00 -10.04 -8.83
N LEU A 157 0.28 -9.16 -7.87
CA LEU A 157 0.30 -9.48 -6.45
C LEU A 157 -0.93 -8.94 -5.71
N PRO A 158 -1.57 -9.74 -4.82
CA PRO A 158 -2.72 -9.27 -4.05
C PRO A 158 -2.44 -8.12 -3.06
N SER A 159 -1.20 -7.92 -2.62
CA SER A 159 -0.76 -6.78 -1.78
C SER A 159 -0.85 -5.43 -2.48
N VAL A 160 -1.27 -5.39 -3.75
CA VAL A 160 -1.81 -4.17 -4.34
C VAL A 160 -2.93 -3.57 -3.48
N GLY A 161 -3.71 -4.39 -2.75
CA GLY A 161 -4.69 -3.92 -1.78
C GLY A 161 -4.23 -4.24 -0.36
N SER A 162 -4.13 -3.24 0.51
CA SER A 162 -3.57 -3.46 1.84
C SER A 162 -4.21 -2.60 2.94
N PHE A 163 -3.96 -2.99 4.19
CA PHE A 163 -4.37 -2.25 5.39
C PHE A 163 -3.16 -1.92 6.26
N GLY A 164 -3.07 -0.66 6.66
CA GLY A 164 -2.20 -0.20 7.75
C GLY A 164 -3.05 0.08 8.98
N VAL A 165 -2.78 -0.58 10.10
CA VAL A 165 -3.64 -0.52 11.29
C VAL A 165 -2.88 0.04 12.49
N PHE A 166 -3.32 1.20 12.94
CA PHE A 166 -2.85 1.81 14.18
C PHE A 166 -3.54 1.16 15.38
N HIS A 167 -2.78 0.75 16.37
CA HIS A 167 -3.30 0.13 17.59
C HIS A 167 -2.63 0.71 18.82
N ARG A 168 -3.22 0.49 20.01
CA ARG A 168 -2.55 0.86 21.27
C ARG A 168 -1.63 -0.27 21.69
N GLY A 169 -0.35 0.05 21.90
CA GLY A 169 0.62 -0.83 22.54
C GLY A 169 0.59 -0.71 24.07
N SER A 170 1.41 -1.53 24.73
CA SER A 170 1.70 -1.35 26.16
C SER A 170 2.32 0.03 26.39
N CYS A 171 1.88 0.74 27.44
CA CYS A 171 2.37 2.09 27.82
C CYS A 171 1.78 3.30 27.07
N LYS A 172 0.62 3.17 26.42
CA LYS A 172 -0.11 4.24 25.68
C LYS A 172 0.53 4.64 24.34
N ASP A 173 1.65 4.04 23.97
CA ASP A 173 2.25 4.22 22.65
C ASP A 173 1.33 3.70 21.56
N VAL A 174 1.41 4.33 20.39
CA VAL A 174 0.68 3.89 19.20
C VAL A 174 1.57 2.94 18.41
N GLY A 175 1.14 1.69 18.32
CA GLY A 175 1.71 0.69 17.43
C GLY A 175 1.06 0.72 16.06
N PHE A 176 1.65 -0.01 15.13
CA PHE A 176 1.19 -0.16 13.77
C PHE A 176 1.46 -1.58 13.29
N PHE A 177 0.52 -2.17 12.58
CA PHE A 177 0.81 -3.35 11.77
C PHE A 177 0.28 -3.18 10.36
N TYR A 178 0.93 -3.85 9.42
CA TYR A 178 0.54 -3.93 8.02
C TYR A 178 0.01 -5.32 7.72
N ALA A 179 -1.04 -5.43 6.91
CA ALA A 179 -1.48 -6.69 6.33
C ALA A 179 -1.98 -6.51 4.89
N SER A 180 -1.63 -7.45 4.02
CA SER A 180 -2.27 -7.60 2.71
C SER A 180 -3.76 -7.92 2.91
N ALA A 181 -4.65 -7.28 2.15
CA ALA A 181 -6.09 -7.36 2.39
C ALA A 181 -6.64 -8.79 2.22
N ASP A 182 -6.05 -9.58 1.33
CA ASP A 182 -6.43 -10.97 1.07
C ASP A 182 -6.10 -11.94 2.22
N GLN A 183 -5.24 -11.53 3.16
CA GLN A 183 -4.93 -12.32 4.36
C GLN A 183 -5.92 -12.08 5.50
N LEU A 184 -6.75 -11.05 5.38
CA LEU A 184 -7.74 -10.72 6.40
C LEU A 184 -9.05 -11.44 6.10
N GLN A 185 -9.74 -11.86 7.15
CA GLN A 185 -11.05 -12.50 7.05
C GLN A 185 -12.06 -11.83 8.01
N PRO A 186 -13.34 -11.70 7.62
CA PRO A 186 -14.38 -11.23 8.52
C PRO A 186 -14.58 -12.22 9.68
N VAL A 187 -14.61 -11.73 10.91
CA VAL A 187 -14.82 -12.57 12.11
C VAL A 187 -16.24 -13.14 12.16
N ALA A 188 -17.21 -12.38 11.65
CA ALA A 188 -18.60 -12.80 11.57
C ALA A 188 -19.25 -12.20 10.31
N GLN A 189 -20.17 -12.95 9.71
CA GLN A 189 -21.04 -12.43 8.65
C GLN A 189 -22.11 -11.54 9.28
N GLY A 190 -21.81 -10.25 9.40
CA GLY A 190 -22.76 -9.24 9.83
C GLY A 190 -23.75 -8.85 8.72
N LYS A 191 -24.83 -8.16 9.09
CA LYS A 191 -25.78 -7.54 8.15
C LYS A 191 -25.40 -6.09 7.79
N THR A 192 -24.30 -5.57 8.31
CA THR A 192 -23.88 -4.18 8.13
C THR A 192 -22.47 -4.11 7.58
N LYS A 193 -22.19 -3.05 6.83
CA LYS A 193 -20.89 -2.86 6.17
C LYS A 193 -19.74 -2.65 7.15
N PHE A 194 -20.02 -2.47 8.43
CA PHE A 194 -18.99 -2.31 9.45
C PHE A 194 -18.91 -3.58 10.29
N GLY A 195 -17.73 -4.19 10.29
CA GLY A 195 -17.49 -5.45 10.98
C GLY A 195 -16.09 -5.53 11.54
N ARG A 196 -15.74 -6.69 12.07
CA ARG A 196 -14.38 -7.01 12.49
C ARG A 196 -13.70 -7.85 11.43
N LEU A 197 -12.49 -7.46 11.07
CA LEU A 197 -11.55 -8.28 10.34
C LEU A 197 -10.58 -8.91 11.35
N LYS A 198 -10.14 -10.13 11.05
CA LYS A 198 -9.02 -10.76 11.75
C LYS A 198 -7.96 -11.22 10.77
N LEU A 199 -6.71 -11.11 11.18
CA LEU A 199 -5.60 -11.85 10.61
C LEU A 199 -5.56 -13.22 11.30
N PRO A 200 -5.72 -14.35 10.57
CA PRO A 200 -5.62 -15.67 11.17
C PRO A 200 -4.24 -15.87 11.82
N ALA A 201 -4.21 -16.56 12.97
CA ALA A 201 -2.96 -17.07 13.53
C ALA A 201 -2.23 -17.93 12.48
N ALA A 202 -0.89 -17.97 12.56
CA ALA A 202 -0.06 -18.73 11.63
C ALA A 202 -0.13 -18.27 10.16
N SER A 203 -0.65 -17.07 9.89
CA SER A 203 -0.63 -16.54 8.52
C SER A 203 0.81 -16.32 8.06
N PRO A 204 1.15 -16.71 6.82
CA PRO A 204 2.49 -16.55 6.29
C PRO A 204 2.89 -15.07 6.23
N LEU A 205 4.13 -14.78 6.58
CA LEU A 205 4.65 -13.40 6.52
C LEU A 205 4.94 -12.96 5.10
N THR A 206 5.24 -13.90 4.21
CA THR A 206 5.55 -13.66 2.81
C THR A 206 5.02 -14.77 1.94
N ARG A 207 4.87 -14.49 0.64
CA ARG A 207 4.70 -15.51 -0.39
C ARG A 207 5.48 -15.15 -1.65
N THR A 208 5.60 -16.10 -2.58
CA THR A 208 6.10 -15.84 -3.93
C THR A 208 5.01 -16.15 -4.93
N VAL A 209 4.69 -15.20 -5.80
CA VAL A 209 3.69 -15.36 -6.87
C VAL A 209 4.28 -14.81 -8.16
N GLY A 210 4.30 -15.65 -9.21
CA GLY A 210 4.84 -15.24 -10.52
C GLY A 210 6.32 -14.83 -10.48
N GLY A 211 7.12 -15.42 -9.58
CA GLY A 211 8.53 -15.05 -9.37
C GLY A 211 8.75 -13.87 -8.42
N TYR A 212 7.70 -13.12 -8.07
CA TYR A 212 7.81 -11.98 -7.17
C TYR A 212 7.59 -12.37 -5.72
N LYS A 213 8.57 -12.06 -4.87
CA LYS A 213 8.43 -12.13 -3.41
C LYS A 213 7.50 -11.02 -2.91
N GLU A 214 6.63 -11.33 -1.97
CA GLU A 214 5.62 -10.41 -1.45
C GLU A 214 5.55 -10.50 0.06
N ARG A 215 5.55 -9.34 0.74
CA ARG A 215 5.30 -9.21 2.17
C ARG A 215 3.80 -9.14 2.42
N LEU A 216 3.30 -10.08 3.21
CA LEU A 216 1.89 -10.24 3.52
C LEU A 216 1.50 -9.61 4.87
N TYR A 217 2.46 -9.51 5.79
CA TYR A 217 2.25 -8.97 7.12
C TYR A 217 3.54 -8.37 7.70
N CYS A 218 3.42 -7.23 8.38
CA CYS A 218 4.47 -6.67 9.23
C CYS A 218 3.89 -6.34 10.61
N CYS A 219 4.50 -6.87 11.68
CA CYS A 219 4.02 -6.65 13.04
C CYS A 219 4.31 -5.26 13.62
N CYS A 220 5.16 -4.46 12.97
CA CYS A 220 5.54 -3.14 13.47
C CYS A 220 5.99 -2.21 12.32
N LEU A 221 6.07 -0.91 12.60
CA LEU A 221 6.60 0.08 11.65
C LEU A 221 8.01 -0.21 11.15
N PRO A 222 8.97 -0.64 12.01
CA PRO A 222 10.30 -1.02 11.52
C PRO A 222 10.26 -2.06 10.41
N LEU A 223 9.48 -3.13 10.58
CA LEU A 223 9.35 -4.18 9.55
C LEU A 223 8.57 -3.71 8.33
N PHE A 224 7.57 -2.84 8.52
CA PHE A 224 6.83 -2.25 7.40
C PHE A 224 7.72 -1.35 6.54
N GLY A 225 8.45 -0.43 7.17
CA GLY A 225 9.38 0.46 6.48
C GLY A 225 10.49 -0.31 5.76
N ALA A 226 11.09 -1.30 6.44
CA ALA A 226 12.11 -2.13 5.80
C ALA A 226 11.55 -2.93 4.61
N ALA A 227 10.36 -3.53 4.73
CA ALA A 227 9.72 -4.26 3.63
C ALA A 227 9.28 -3.35 2.46
N LEU A 228 8.88 -2.11 2.72
CA LEU A 228 8.68 -1.10 1.67
C LEU A 228 9.99 -0.82 0.93
N TYR A 229 11.07 -0.59 1.69
CA TYR A 229 12.38 -0.26 1.14
C TYR A 229 13.00 -1.42 0.35
N GLU A 230 12.75 -2.67 0.73
CA GLU A 230 13.20 -3.86 -0.02
C GLU A 230 12.32 -4.19 -1.25
N LEU A 231 11.35 -3.35 -1.60
CA LEU A 231 10.35 -3.64 -2.63
C LEU A 231 9.65 -4.99 -2.39
N GLU A 232 9.18 -5.27 -1.18
CA GLU A 232 8.41 -6.48 -0.89
C GLU A 232 6.90 -6.21 -0.78
N ILE A 233 6.48 -4.96 -0.60
CA ILE A 233 5.07 -4.57 -0.46
C ILE A 233 4.54 -4.03 -1.80
N GLY A 234 3.33 -4.46 -2.17
CA GLY A 234 2.66 -4.05 -3.40
C GLY A 234 2.96 -4.95 -4.59
N THR A 235 2.25 -4.70 -5.69
CA THR A 235 2.43 -5.40 -6.96
C THR A 235 3.51 -4.72 -7.80
N PRO A 236 4.36 -5.47 -8.52
CA PRO A 236 5.28 -4.88 -9.48
C PRO A 236 4.52 -4.12 -10.57
N ILE A 237 5.12 -3.02 -11.01
CA ILE A 237 4.71 -2.24 -12.17
C ILE A 237 5.71 -2.59 -13.28
N GLU A 238 5.32 -3.50 -14.17
CA GLU A 238 6.14 -3.90 -15.32
C GLU A 238 5.87 -3.00 -16.53
N PRO A 239 6.88 -2.69 -17.37
CA PRO A 239 6.69 -1.99 -18.65
C PRO A 239 5.84 -2.80 -19.65
N ALA A 240 5.20 -2.10 -20.59
CA ALA A 240 4.39 -2.65 -21.68
C ALA A 240 5.05 -3.76 -22.50
N SER A 241 6.38 -3.71 -22.68
CA SER A 241 7.13 -4.69 -23.46
C SER A 241 7.05 -6.11 -22.90
N ASP A 242 6.91 -6.26 -21.57
CA ASP A 242 6.76 -7.56 -20.91
C ASP A 242 5.29 -8.05 -20.87
N HIS A 243 4.33 -7.17 -21.18
CA HIS A 243 2.89 -7.45 -21.18
C HIS A 243 2.40 -8.18 -22.43
N ILE A 244 3.14 -8.11 -23.55
CA ILE A 244 2.81 -8.81 -24.81
C ILE A 244 2.70 -10.33 -24.59
N ALA A 245 3.42 -10.88 -23.61
CA ALA A 245 3.37 -12.30 -23.27
C ALA A 245 2.19 -12.70 -22.35
N ARG A 246 1.44 -11.74 -21.78
CA ARG A 246 0.57 -11.97 -20.61
C ARG A 246 -0.92 -11.59 -20.76
N GLY A 247 -1.34 -11.22 -21.98
CA GLY A 247 -2.75 -11.08 -22.38
C GLY A 247 -3.36 -9.67 -22.23
N PRO A 248 -4.48 -9.39 -22.92
CA PRO A 248 -5.13 -8.07 -22.91
C PRO A 248 -5.72 -7.74 -21.53
N GLY A 249 -5.30 -6.63 -20.92
CA GLY A 249 -5.86 -6.10 -19.65
C GLY A 249 -4.83 -5.69 -18.58
N LYS A 250 -3.58 -6.16 -18.68
CA LYS A 250 -2.51 -5.84 -17.70
C LYS A 250 -1.92 -4.43 -17.83
N SER A 251 -2.15 -3.76 -18.95
CA SER A 251 -1.63 -2.41 -19.18
C SER A 251 -2.35 -1.31 -18.38
N SER A 252 -3.53 -1.61 -17.84
CA SER A 252 -4.38 -0.63 -17.16
C SER A 252 -3.77 -0.01 -15.89
N LEU A 253 -3.15 -0.80 -15.02
CA LEU A 253 -2.56 -0.28 -13.78
C LEU A 253 -1.28 0.53 -14.04
N TRP A 254 -0.46 0.06 -14.99
CA TRP A 254 0.76 0.77 -15.40
C TRP A 254 0.42 2.16 -15.97
N ALA A 255 -0.50 2.22 -16.93
CA ALA A 255 -0.94 3.47 -17.55
C ALA A 255 -1.55 4.43 -16.52
N TRP A 256 -2.35 3.89 -15.60
CA TRP A 256 -2.93 4.67 -14.51
C TRP A 256 -1.87 5.27 -13.58
N VAL A 257 -0.91 4.48 -13.11
CA VAL A 257 0.20 4.98 -12.27
C VAL A 257 1.00 6.04 -13.01
N ARG A 258 1.22 5.86 -14.30
CA ARG A 258 1.93 6.85 -15.13
C ARG A 258 1.17 8.18 -15.22
N GLY A 259 -0.14 8.14 -15.48
CA GLY A 259 -0.97 9.34 -15.48
C GLY A 259 -1.03 10.03 -14.10
N LEU A 260 -1.06 9.24 -13.02
CA LEU A 260 -0.96 9.74 -11.64
C LEU A 260 0.35 10.50 -11.40
N LEU A 261 1.48 9.93 -11.84
CA LEU A 261 2.79 10.57 -11.71
C LEU A 261 2.88 11.86 -12.53
N ARG A 262 2.39 11.85 -13.77
CA ARG A 262 2.33 13.05 -14.62
C ARG A 262 1.49 14.16 -14.00
N PHE A 263 0.32 13.81 -13.45
CA PHE A 263 -0.52 14.77 -12.72
C PHE A 263 0.28 15.48 -11.63
N TYR A 264 1.02 14.74 -10.81
CA TYR A 264 1.82 15.33 -9.74
C TYR A 264 3.04 16.11 -10.25
N VAL A 265 3.67 15.71 -11.35
CA VAL A 265 4.72 16.52 -11.99
C VAL A 265 4.18 17.87 -12.47
N GLU A 266 2.98 17.89 -13.06
CA GLU A 266 2.37 19.09 -13.63
C GLU A 266 1.78 20.02 -12.56
N HIS A 267 1.28 19.48 -11.45
CA HIS A 267 0.57 20.23 -10.40
C HIS A 267 1.40 20.50 -9.15
N SER A 268 2.62 19.98 -9.06
CA SER A 268 3.51 20.30 -7.94
C SER A 268 4.15 21.66 -8.11
N ILE A 269 4.17 22.44 -7.02
CA ILE A 269 4.80 23.78 -6.99
C ILE A 269 6.30 23.69 -7.26
N GLN A 270 6.93 22.59 -6.84
CA GLN A 270 8.34 22.32 -7.05
C GLN A 270 8.49 21.14 -7.99
N ARG A 271 9.43 21.27 -8.94
CA ARG A 271 9.83 20.17 -9.80
C ARG A 271 10.41 19.06 -8.93
N SER A 272 9.80 17.86 -9.01
CA SER A 272 10.34 16.66 -8.41
C SER A 272 11.17 15.90 -9.44
N ASP A 273 12.47 15.80 -9.21
CA ASP A 273 13.36 14.96 -10.02
C ASP A 273 13.07 13.47 -9.79
N THR A 274 12.56 13.11 -8.60
CA THR A 274 12.12 11.75 -8.24
C THR A 274 10.98 11.26 -9.13
N LEU A 275 9.91 12.06 -9.29
CA LEU A 275 8.78 11.66 -10.13
C LEU A 275 9.21 11.55 -11.59
N GLN A 276 10.09 12.44 -12.05
CA GLN A 276 10.64 12.38 -13.40
C GLN A 276 11.54 11.17 -13.61
N GLU A 277 12.36 10.83 -12.62
CA GLU A 277 13.17 9.61 -12.64
C GLU A 277 12.26 8.39 -12.84
N ILE A 278 11.22 8.23 -12.02
CA ILE A 278 10.26 7.12 -12.14
C ILE A 278 9.58 7.11 -13.51
N LEU A 279 9.10 8.26 -14.00
CA LEU A 279 8.47 8.36 -15.32
C LEU A 279 9.40 7.90 -16.44
N ASN A 280 10.70 8.23 -16.36
CA ASN A 280 11.69 7.77 -17.32
C ASN A 280 11.96 6.26 -17.23
N GLY A 281 11.84 5.68 -16.03
CA GLY A 281 11.92 4.22 -15.83
C GLY A 281 10.71 3.47 -16.38
N LEU A 282 9.53 4.09 -16.36
CA LEU A 282 8.29 3.59 -16.95
C LEU A 282 8.25 3.91 -18.45
N VAL A 283 9.08 3.20 -19.23
CA VAL A 283 9.25 3.37 -20.69
C VAL A 283 7.92 3.47 -21.43
N ASP A 284 7.81 4.43 -22.34
CA ASP A 284 6.66 4.67 -23.22
C ASP A 284 6.38 3.47 -24.13
N ASP A 285 5.15 2.95 -24.05
CA ASP A 285 4.51 2.42 -25.25
C ASP A 285 3.80 3.62 -25.91
N GLU A 286 4.24 4.00 -27.11
CA GLU A 286 3.74 5.19 -27.84
C GLU A 286 2.24 5.11 -28.19
N GLN A 287 1.58 4.00 -27.88
CA GLN A 287 0.20 3.70 -28.29
C GLN A 287 -0.86 3.77 -27.20
N GLU A 288 -0.51 3.99 -25.93
CA GLU A 288 -1.53 4.06 -24.85
C GLU A 288 -1.98 5.49 -24.55
N GLU A 289 -3.29 5.74 -24.73
CA GLU A 289 -3.94 6.97 -24.29
C GLU A 289 -3.69 7.15 -22.79
N THR A 290 -2.96 8.23 -22.46
CA THR A 290 -2.70 8.55 -21.06
C THR A 290 -3.96 9.11 -20.44
N GLU A 291 -4.37 8.53 -19.30
CA GLU A 291 -5.48 9.07 -18.52
C GLU A 291 -5.11 10.46 -17.97
N PHE A 292 -5.90 11.47 -18.33
CA PHE A 292 -5.78 12.83 -17.79
C PHE A 292 -6.50 12.91 -16.45
N PHE A 293 -5.82 13.34 -15.39
CA PHE A 293 -6.41 13.48 -14.06
C PHE A 293 -6.85 14.93 -13.81
N GLU A 294 -8.12 15.14 -13.45
CA GLU A 294 -8.57 16.42 -12.87
C GLU A 294 -8.22 16.52 -11.37
N SER A 295 -8.05 15.37 -10.72
CA SER A 295 -7.56 15.25 -9.34
C SER A 295 -6.97 13.86 -9.11
N ALA A 296 -6.01 13.76 -8.19
CA ALA A 296 -5.31 12.50 -7.88
C ALA A 296 -5.50 12.08 -6.41
N PRO A 297 -5.46 10.76 -6.11
CA PRO A 297 -5.38 10.26 -4.74
C PRO A 297 -4.03 10.61 -4.12
N SER A 298 -3.96 10.67 -2.79
CA SER A 298 -2.70 10.93 -2.10
C SER A 298 -1.66 9.87 -2.49
N LEU A 299 -0.42 10.30 -2.74
CA LEU A 299 0.68 9.46 -3.18
C LEU A 299 1.88 9.62 -2.22
N LEU A 300 2.45 8.49 -1.82
CA LEU A 300 3.74 8.40 -1.13
C LEU A 300 4.73 7.72 -2.07
N VAL A 301 5.87 8.37 -2.33
CA VAL A 301 6.95 7.81 -3.14
C VAL A 301 8.14 7.50 -2.25
N VAL A 302 8.71 6.30 -2.40
CA VAL A 302 9.90 5.84 -1.67
C VAL A 302 10.93 5.33 -2.68
N LYS A 303 12.12 5.93 -2.72
CA LYS A 303 13.26 5.38 -3.46
C LYS A 303 14.07 4.46 -2.56
N SER A 304 14.25 3.25 -3.04
CA SER A 304 15.10 2.22 -2.48
C SER A 304 16.47 2.25 -3.16
N ASN A 305 17.52 2.14 -2.36
CA ASN A 305 18.89 1.94 -2.83
C ASN A 305 19.33 0.48 -2.73
N VAL A 306 18.44 -0.42 -2.26
CA VAL A 306 18.77 -1.83 -2.07
C VAL A 306 18.37 -2.62 -3.30
N ASP A 307 19.16 -3.66 -3.59
CA ASP A 307 18.75 -4.66 -4.55
C ASP A 307 17.60 -5.45 -3.95
N ALA A 308 16.40 -5.33 -4.54
CA ALA A 308 15.33 -6.26 -4.25
C ALA A 308 15.87 -7.67 -4.54
N GLY A 309 16.03 -8.48 -3.50
CA GLY A 309 16.71 -9.76 -3.58
C GLY A 309 16.11 -10.61 -4.70
N GLU A 310 16.85 -10.71 -5.81
CA GLU A 310 16.62 -11.72 -6.82
C GLU A 310 17.13 -13.04 -6.24
N ASN A 311 16.23 -13.85 -5.69
CA ASN A 311 16.49 -15.27 -5.77
C ASN A 311 16.28 -15.62 -7.24
N GLY A 312 17.40 -15.67 -7.98
CA GLY A 312 17.42 -15.99 -9.40
C GLY A 312 16.79 -17.34 -9.71
N PHE A 313 16.19 -17.39 -10.90
CA PHE A 313 15.73 -18.55 -11.68
C PHE A 313 14.77 -19.53 -10.99
#